data_AF-X1R4V9-F1
#
_entry.id   AF-X1R4V9-F1
#
_cell.length_a   1.000
_cell.length_b   1.000
_cell.length_c   1.000
_cell.angle_alpha   90.00
_cell.angle_beta   90.00
_cell.angle_gamma   90.00
#
_symmetry.space_group_name_H-M   'P 1'
#
loop_
_entity.id
_entity.type
_entity.pdbx_description
1 polymer ?
#
loop_
_entity_poly.entity_id
_entity_poly.type
_entity_poly.pdbx_seq_one_letter_code
_entity_poly.pdbx_strand_id
1 'polypeptide(L)'
;SENSRENFNQIAIKLGNSPVTIKKHIEELEQKGIIKGYGVQIDFEKLGYDIIATIEITVSKGKMIEVETDIAENPNVFGVYDITGDLQTKESNNIIILKTVNNEKQLNHEGYTLIVSKDRIEIGASTPNGVFYGIQTMQQLIPLESIGNKNLHLEFSIPCVVIEDHP
;
A
#
# COMPACT_ATOMS: atom_id res chain seq x y z
N SER A 1 -17.86 -8.05 3.62
CA SER A 1 -19.26 -8.03 4.09
C SER A 1 -19.96 -6.88 3.38
N GLU A 2 -21.29 -6.94 3.22
CA GLU A 2 -22.05 -5.87 2.54
C GLU A 2 -22.44 -4.74 3.50
N ASN A 3 -23.06 -5.07 4.64
CA ASN A 3 -23.42 -4.08 5.65
C ASN A 3 -23.43 -4.72 7.05
N SER A 4 -22.37 -4.46 7.81
CA SER A 4 -22.26 -4.98 9.18
C SER A 4 -23.21 -4.32 10.18
N ARG A 5 -23.92 -3.25 9.81
CA ARG A 5 -24.93 -2.57 10.63
C ARG A 5 -26.35 -3.07 10.38
N GLU A 6 -26.52 -4.06 9.51
CA GLU A 6 -27.83 -4.60 9.20
C GLU A 6 -28.48 -5.23 10.45
N ASN A 7 -29.76 -4.94 10.66
CA ASN A 7 -30.48 -5.44 11.83
C ASN A 7 -30.72 -6.95 11.68
N PHE A 8 -30.58 -7.72 12.77
CA PHE A 8 -30.89 -9.15 12.82
C PHE A 8 -32.27 -9.49 12.24
N ASN A 9 -33.27 -8.61 12.39
CA ASN A 9 -34.60 -8.81 11.79
C ASN A 9 -34.56 -8.78 10.25
N GLN A 10 -33.75 -7.91 9.65
CA GLN A 10 -33.62 -7.82 8.20
C GLN A 10 -32.84 -9.02 7.64
N ILE A 11 -31.77 -9.42 8.33
CA ILE A 11 -30.99 -10.63 8.01
C ILE A 11 -31.88 -11.88 8.09
N ALA A 12 -32.72 -11.97 9.13
CA ALA A 12 -33.67 -13.04 9.34
C ALA A 12 -34.67 -13.18 8.17
N ILE A 13 -35.24 -12.06 7.70
CA ILE A 13 -36.14 -12.05 6.54
C ILE A 13 -35.42 -12.54 5.28
N LYS A 14 -34.21 -12.01 5.01
CA LYS A 14 -33.41 -12.40 3.83
C LYS A 14 -33.05 -13.89 3.82
N LEU A 15 -32.76 -14.46 4.98
CA LEU A 15 -32.30 -15.85 5.12
C LEU A 15 -33.42 -16.83 5.48
N GLY A 16 -34.68 -16.39 5.59
CA GLY A 16 -35.81 -17.25 5.98
C GLY A 16 -35.67 -17.89 7.37
N ASN A 17 -34.99 -17.22 8.30
CA ASN A 17 -34.68 -17.73 9.64
C ASN A 17 -35.27 -16.82 10.72
N SER A 18 -35.34 -17.29 11.97
CA SER A 18 -35.78 -16.44 13.09
C SER A 18 -34.68 -15.43 13.50
N PRO A 19 -35.02 -14.21 13.96
CA PRO A 19 -34.03 -13.25 14.46
C PRO A 19 -33.16 -13.80 15.61
N VAL A 20 -33.73 -14.67 16.45
CA VAL A 20 -33.01 -15.32 17.56
C VAL A 20 -31.96 -16.29 17.03
N THR A 21 -32.29 -17.05 15.97
CA THR A 21 -31.36 -17.97 15.30
C THR A 21 -30.18 -17.20 14.69
N ILE A 22 -30.46 -16.09 14.00
CA ILE A 22 -29.41 -15.23 13.41
C ILE A 22 -28.49 -14.66 14.48
N LYS A 23 -29.06 -14.09 15.56
CA LYS A 23 -28.28 -13.53 16.66
C LYS A 23 -27.34 -14.58 17.27
N LYS A 24 -27.89 -15.76 17.62
CA LYS A 24 -27.10 -16.85 18.20
C LYS A 24 -25.97 -17.29 17.28
N HIS A 25 -26.24 -17.38 15.97
CA HIS A 25 -25.22 -17.76 15.01
C HIS A 25 -24.08 -16.73 14.92
N ILE A 26 -24.40 -15.44 14.90
CA ILE A 26 -23.39 -14.36 14.89
C ILE A 26 -22.54 -14.42 16.17
N GLU A 27 -23.16 -14.56 17.35
CA GLU A 27 -22.45 -14.71 18.63
C GLU A 27 -21.50 -15.93 18.62
N GLU A 28 -21.93 -17.05 18.03
CA GLU A 28 -21.07 -18.24 17.87
C GLU A 28 -19.88 -17.97 16.93
N LEU A 29 -20.07 -17.21 15.84
CA LEU A 29 -19.00 -16.85 14.91
C LEU A 29 -18.00 -15.88 15.56
N GLU A 30 -18.47 -14.95 16.40
CA GLU A 30 -17.63 -14.07 17.20
C GLU A 30 -16.82 -14.88 18.23
N GLN A 31 -17.46 -15.77 18.99
CA GLN A 31 -16.79 -16.63 19.97
C GLN A 31 -15.75 -17.56 19.35
N LYS A 32 -16.00 -18.04 18.12
CA LYS A 32 -15.05 -18.86 17.36
C LYS A 32 -13.91 -18.04 16.74
N GLY A 33 -13.92 -16.71 16.86
CA GLY A 33 -12.94 -15.82 16.24
C GLY A 33 -13.04 -15.76 14.71
N ILE A 34 -14.13 -16.27 14.13
CA ILE A 34 -14.42 -16.17 12.69
C ILE A 34 -14.78 -14.71 12.38
N ILE A 35 -15.63 -14.10 13.21
CA ILE A 35 -15.82 -12.65 13.23
C ILE A 35 -14.84 -12.07 14.24
N LYS A 36 -13.78 -11.42 13.75
CA LYS A 36 -12.75 -10.79 14.59
C LYS A 36 -13.16 -9.41 15.12
N GLY A 37 -14.10 -8.76 14.46
CA GLY A 37 -14.57 -7.43 14.82
C GLY A 37 -15.40 -6.79 13.71
N TYR A 38 -15.90 -5.59 14.00
CA TYR A 38 -16.69 -4.78 13.07
C TYR A 38 -15.91 -3.52 12.71
N GLY A 39 -15.72 -3.29 11.42
CA GLY A 39 -14.98 -2.14 10.89
C GLY A 39 -15.83 -1.27 9.98
N VAL A 40 -15.21 -0.22 9.46
CA VAL A 40 -15.77 0.67 8.44
C VAL A 40 -14.90 0.60 7.18
N GLN A 41 -15.52 0.77 6.02
CA GLN A 41 -14.79 1.04 4.80
C GLN A 41 -14.50 2.53 4.75
N ILE A 42 -13.21 2.88 4.71
CA ILE A 42 -12.73 4.25 4.69
C ILE A 42 -12.39 4.61 3.24
N ASP A 43 -12.89 5.75 2.80
CA ASP A 43 -12.48 6.38 1.56
C ASP A 43 -11.25 7.25 1.86
N PHE A 44 -10.07 6.69 1.58
CA PHE A 44 -8.78 7.32 1.89
C PHE A 44 -8.50 8.55 1.02
N GLU A 45 -8.98 8.57 -0.23
CA GLU A 45 -8.87 9.75 -1.11
C GLU A 45 -9.60 10.94 -0.49
N LYS A 46 -10.80 10.73 0.06
CA LYS A 46 -11.53 11.81 0.77
C LYS A 46 -10.90 12.26 2.09
N LEU A 47 -9.97 11.47 2.63
CA LEU A 47 -9.20 11.85 3.82
C LEU A 47 -7.90 12.59 3.48
N GLY A 48 -7.62 12.84 2.18
CA GLY A 48 -6.40 13.49 1.72
C GLY A 48 -5.20 12.53 1.58
N TYR A 49 -5.46 11.22 1.49
CA TYR A 49 -4.46 10.23 1.08
C TYR A 49 -4.58 10.02 -0.43
N ASP A 50 -3.99 10.94 -1.17
CA ASP A 50 -4.08 10.97 -2.63
C ASP A 50 -3.22 9.88 -3.30
N ILE A 51 -2.25 9.30 -2.57
CA ILE A 51 -1.43 8.19 -3.02
C ILE A 51 -1.57 7.03 -2.04
N ILE A 52 -2.11 5.93 -2.55
CA ILE A 52 -2.04 4.61 -1.92
C ILE A 52 -1.12 3.77 -2.81
N ALA A 53 -0.05 3.25 -2.22
CA ALA A 53 0.93 2.47 -2.94
C ALA A 53 1.18 1.14 -2.25
N THR A 54 1.24 0.07 -3.04
CA THR A 54 1.91 -1.16 -2.61
C THR A 54 3.38 -1.04 -2.94
N ILE A 55 4.23 -1.25 -1.94
CA ILE A 55 5.69 -1.17 -2.06
C ILE A 55 6.27 -2.57 -1.98
N GLU A 56 6.91 -3.02 -3.05
CA GLU A 56 7.74 -4.21 -3.03
C GLU A 56 9.13 -3.83 -2.51
N ILE A 57 9.69 -4.63 -1.59
CA ILE A 57 11.02 -4.43 -1.02
C ILE A 57 11.76 -5.76 -1.04
N THR A 58 12.93 -5.79 -1.67
CA THR A 58 13.81 -6.95 -1.65
C THR A 58 14.82 -6.84 -0.51
N VAL A 59 14.75 -7.76 0.45
CA VAL A 59 15.62 -7.76 1.64
C VAL A 59 16.70 -8.83 1.54
N SER A 60 17.92 -8.48 1.94
CA SER A 60 19.04 -9.41 2.04
C SER A 60 18.73 -10.58 2.99
N LYS A 61 19.24 -11.77 2.65
CA LYS A 61 19.01 -13.00 3.44
C LYS A 61 19.39 -12.78 4.92
N GLY A 62 18.45 -13.11 5.82
CA GLY A 62 18.65 -13.03 7.28
C GLY A 62 18.27 -11.70 7.93
N LYS A 63 17.80 -10.71 7.16
CA LYS A 63 17.34 -9.40 7.68
C LYS A 63 15.84 -9.15 7.57
N MET A 64 15.09 -10.12 7.03
CA MET A 64 13.67 -9.96 6.72
C MET A 64 12.83 -9.49 7.91
N ILE A 65 12.90 -10.22 9.04
CA ILE A 65 12.08 -9.94 10.24
C ILE A 65 12.38 -8.54 10.83
N GLU A 66 13.64 -8.13 10.85
CA GLU A 66 14.07 -6.81 11.36
C GLU A 66 13.45 -5.70 10.49
N VAL A 67 13.60 -5.83 9.17
CA VAL A 67 13.08 -4.85 8.21
C VAL A 67 11.55 -4.80 8.25
N GLU A 68 10.87 -5.93 8.31
CA GLU A 68 9.40 -5.99 8.40
C GLU A 68 8.87 -5.33 9.68
N THR A 69 9.54 -5.59 10.81
CA THR A 69 9.15 -5.00 12.09
C THR A 69 9.31 -3.48 12.04
N ASP A 70 10.45 -2.98 11.57
CA ASP A 70 10.72 -1.54 11.46
C ASP A 70 9.72 -0.84 10.54
N ILE A 71 9.33 -1.48 9.43
CA ILE A 71 8.35 -0.93 8.49
C ILE A 71 6.94 -0.93 9.10
N ALA A 72 6.56 -2.00 9.80
CA ALA A 72 5.25 -2.14 10.42
C ALA A 72 4.99 -1.13 11.55
N GLU A 73 6.03 -0.55 12.16
CA GLU A 73 5.90 0.51 13.15
C GLU A 73 5.52 1.87 12.56
N ASN A 74 5.65 2.05 11.24
CA ASN A 74 5.30 3.31 10.59
C ASN A 74 3.76 3.48 10.52
N PRO A 75 3.18 4.56 11.07
CA PRO A 75 1.72 4.77 11.07
C PRO A 75 1.11 4.95 9.67
N ASN A 76 1.94 5.20 8.64
CA ASN A 76 1.50 5.29 7.25
C ASN A 76 1.55 3.93 6.52
N VAL A 77 2.03 2.88 7.18
CA VAL A 77 2.03 1.50 6.65
C VAL A 77 0.78 0.80 7.15
N PHE A 78 -0.07 0.39 6.22
CA PHE A 78 -1.30 -0.34 6.53
C PHE A 78 -1.05 -1.84 6.74
N GLY A 79 -0.05 -2.40 6.08
CA GLY A 79 0.29 -3.81 6.18
C GLY A 79 1.63 -4.13 5.53
N VAL A 80 2.29 -5.14 6.07
CA VAL A 80 3.52 -5.74 5.54
C VAL A 80 3.18 -7.20 5.23
N TYR A 81 3.54 -7.64 4.03
CA TYR A 81 3.17 -8.97 3.52
C TYR A 81 4.38 -9.64 2.90
N ASP A 82 4.66 -10.87 3.33
CA ASP A 82 5.67 -11.72 2.73
C ASP A 82 5.15 -12.29 1.41
N ILE A 83 5.93 -12.12 0.36
CA ILE A 83 5.67 -12.73 -0.94
C ILE A 83 6.69 -13.84 -1.21
N THR A 84 6.22 -14.94 -1.83
CA THR A 84 7.09 -16.01 -2.31
C THR A 84 7.11 -15.99 -3.84
N GLY A 85 8.28 -15.72 -4.42
CA GLY A 85 8.47 -15.53 -5.86
C GLY A 85 8.43 -14.05 -6.29
N ASP A 86 8.70 -13.79 -7.57
CA ASP A 86 8.64 -12.44 -8.14
C ASP A 86 7.17 -12.01 -8.29
N LEU A 87 6.85 -10.78 -7.89
CA LEU A 87 5.55 -10.16 -8.16
C LEU A 87 5.36 -10.00 -9.68
N GLN A 88 4.62 -10.92 -10.29
CA GLN A 88 4.09 -10.71 -11.65
C GLN A 88 2.88 -9.76 -11.58
N THR A 89 3.15 -8.48 -11.37
CA THR A 89 2.19 -7.37 -11.40
C THR A 89 1.75 -7.08 -12.83
N LYS A 90 1.04 -8.01 -13.46
CA LYS A 90 0.49 -7.79 -14.81
C LYS A 90 -0.78 -6.93 -14.81
N GLU A 91 -1.45 -6.73 -13.67
CA GLU A 91 -2.78 -6.10 -13.62
C GLU A 91 -3.03 -5.14 -12.45
N SER A 92 -2.04 -4.75 -11.66
CA SER A 92 -2.27 -3.79 -10.57
C SER A 92 -1.88 -2.36 -10.98
N ASN A 93 -2.87 -1.48 -10.94
CA ASN A 93 -2.70 -0.03 -11.11
C ASN A 93 -2.34 0.61 -9.76
N ASN A 94 -1.61 1.72 -9.79
CA ASN A 94 -1.18 2.51 -8.63
C ASN A 94 -0.20 1.77 -7.70
N ILE A 95 0.85 1.14 -8.26
CA ILE A 95 1.93 0.50 -7.49
C ILE A 95 3.17 1.40 -7.48
N ILE A 96 3.90 1.46 -6.35
CA ILE A 96 5.25 2.01 -6.29
C ILE A 96 6.23 0.86 -6.04
N ILE A 97 7.03 0.50 -7.03
CA ILE A 97 7.99 -0.60 -6.91
C ILE A 97 9.35 -0.02 -6.51
N LEU A 98 9.92 -0.50 -5.40
CA LEU A 98 11.28 -0.17 -4.98
C LEU A 98 12.15 -1.42 -5.11
N LYS A 99 13.12 -1.42 -6.03
CA LYS A 99 13.95 -2.59 -6.27
C LYS A 99 15.43 -2.30 -6.15
N THR A 100 16.13 -3.23 -5.54
CA THR A 100 17.59 -3.28 -5.61
C THR A 100 17.97 -4.16 -6.80
N VAL A 101 18.52 -3.56 -7.86
CA VAL A 101 18.96 -4.28 -9.06
C VAL A 101 20.44 -4.63 -8.95
N ASN A 102 20.73 -5.93 -8.87
CA ASN A 102 22.10 -6.44 -9.04
C ASN A 102 22.42 -6.48 -10.55
N ASN A 103 22.70 -5.32 -11.14
CA ASN A 103 23.11 -5.24 -12.54
C ASN A 103 24.60 -4.87 -12.64
N GLU A 104 25.35 -5.58 -13.47
CA GLU A 104 26.81 -5.38 -13.69
C GLU A 104 27.15 -4.03 -14.36
N LYS A 105 26.14 -3.29 -14.81
CA LYS A 105 26.30 -1.87 -15.15
C LYS A 105 26.39 -1.08 -13.85
N GLN A 106 27.62 -0.74 -13.47
CA GLN A 106 27.99 0.20 -12.41
C GLN A 106 27.21 1.51 -12.53
N LEU A 107 25.98 1.55 -12.01
CA LEU A 107 25.49 2.76 -11.36
C LEU A 107 26.42 2.91 -10.13
N ASN A 108 27.02 4.09 -9.94
CA ASN A 108 27.78 4.41 -8.73
C ASN A 108 26.97 4.03 -7.46
N HIS A 109 27.59 3.97 -6.28
CA HIS A 109 26.92 3.53 -5.04
C HIS A 109 25.61 4.28 -4.72
N GLU A 110 25.34 5.42 -5.38
CA GLU A 110 24.18 6.29 -5.17
C GLU A 110 23.29 6.45 -6.42
N GLY A 111 23.64 5.80 -7.54
CA GLY A 111 22.90 5.93 -8.79
C GLY A 111 21.55 5.19 -8.77
N TYR A 112 20.53 5.78 -9.39
CA TYR A 112 19.18 5.24 -9.44
C TYR A 112 18.47 5.50 -10.78
N THR A 113 17.43 4.73 -11.00
CA THR A 113 16.46 4.89 -12.08
C THR A 113 15.09 5.14 -11.46
N LEU A 114 14.36 6.15 -11.94
CA LEU A 114 13.00 6.47 -11.55
C LEU A 114 12.13 6.51 -12.81
N ILE A 115 11.16 5.60 -12.88
CA ILE A 115 10.19 5.51 -13.99
C ILE A 115 8.82 5.82 -13.41
N VAL A 116 8.24 6.95 -13.79
CA VAL A 116 6.85 7.31 -13.52
C VAL A 116 6.04 7.05 -14.78
N SER A 117 5.07 6.15 -14.68
CA SER A 117 4.10 5.85 -15.74
C SER A 117 2.68 6.16 -15.27
N LYS A 118 1.69 5.95 -16.14
CA LYS A 118 0.28 6.14 -15.77
C LYS A 118 -0.20 5.17 -14.70
N ASP A 119 0.35 3.97 -14.68
CA ASP A 119 -0.16 2.86 -13.88
C ASP A 119 0.76 2.51 -12.70
N ARG A 120 2.03 2.92 -12.74
CA ARG A 120 3.02 2.62 -11.69
C ARG A 120 4.17 3.61 -11.64
N ILE A 121 4.81 3.69 -10.47
CA ILE A 121 6.13 4.29 -10.27
C ILE A 121 7.12 3.17 -9.94
N GLU A 122 8.30 3.21 -10.53
CA GLU A 122 9.34 2.22 -10.31
C GLU A 122 10.67 2.93 -10.02
N ILE A 123 11.25 2.64 -8.87
CA ILE A 123 12.57 3.12 -8.47
C ILE A 123 13.50 1.92 -8.37
N GLY A 124 14.55 1.91 -9.17
CA GLY A 124 15.56 0.86 -9.20
C GLY A 124 16.96 1.39 -8.96
N ALA A 125 17.71 0.80 -8.02
CA ALA A 125 19.11 1.17 -7.76
C ALA A 125 19.96 -0.03 -7.37
N SER A 126 21.30 0.10 -7.41
CA SER A 126 22.22 -0.97 -7.00
C SER A 126 22.41 -1.07 -5.48
N THR A 127 22.02 -0.04 -4.73
CA THR A 127 22.15 0.04 -3.27
C THR A 127 20.91 0.64 -2.61
N PRO A 128 20.72 0.46 -1.29
CA PRO A 128 19.68 1.16 -0.54
C PRO A 128 19.79 2.69 -0.60
N ASN A 129 21.00 3.24 -0.66
CA ASN A 129 21.21 4.69 -0.77
C ASN A 129 20.67 5.22 -2.10
N GLY A 130 20.93 4.52 -3.21
CA GLY A 130 20.37 4.89 -4.51
C GLY A 130 18.84 4.83 -4.51
N VAL A 131 18.24 3.81 -3.88
CA VAL A 131 16.77 3.74 -3.71
C VAL A 131 16.26 4.96 -2.94
N PHE A 132 16.94 5.33 -1.85
CA PHE A 132 16.59 6.51 -1.06
C PHE A 132 16.63 7.80 -1.88
N TYR A 133 17.68 8.03 -2.67
CA TYR A 133 17.75 9.20 -3.56
C TYR A 133 16.66 9.19 -4.62
N GLY A 134 16.31 8.03 -5.17
CA GLY A 134 15.17 7.90 -6.09
C GLY A 134 13.84 8.26 -5.45
N ILE A 135 13.62 7.89 -4.19
CA ILE A 135 12.43 8.31 -3.42
C ILE A 135 12.43 9.83 -3.23
N GLN A 136 13.57 10.42 -2.90
CA GLN A 136 13.66 11.87 -2.71
C GLN A 136 13.35 12.63 -4.01
N THR A 137 13.90 12.20 -5.14
CA THR A 137 13.60 12.80 -6.44
C THR A 137 12.13 12.62 -6.81
N MET A 138 11.54 11.45 -6.54
CA MET A 138 10.09 11.26 -6.71
C MET A 138 9.28 12.24 -5.85
N GLN A 139 9.66 12.44 -4.58
CA GLN A 139 9.00 13.42 -3.70
C GLN A 139 9.10 14.86 -4.24
N GLN A 140 10.20 15.21 -4.91
CA GLN A 140 10.33 16.53 -5.56
C GLN A 140 9.40 16.71 -6.77
N LEU A 141 8.94 15.62 -7.38
CA LEU A 141 7.94 15.67 -8.45
C LEU A 141 6.51 15.86 -7.91
N ILE A 142 6.31 15.76 -6.59
CA ILE A 142 5.02 16.01 -5.95
C ILE A 142 4.83 17.53 -5.85
N PRO A 143 3.74 18.09 -6.41
CA PRO A 143 3.51 19.53 -6.38
C PRO A 143 3.39 20.06 -4.95
N LEU A 144 4.07 21.17 -4.65
CA LEU A 144 4.07 21.78 -3.30
C LEU A 144 2.66 22.14 -2.82
N GLU A 145 1.70 22.37 -3.73
CA GLU A 145 0.32 22.69 -3.38
C GLU A 145 -0.41 21.52 -2.68
N SER A 146 0.06 20.27 -2.86
CA SER A 146 -0.46 19.09 -2.15
C SER A 146 0.03 19.01 -0.69
N ILE A 147 1.10 19.70 -0.33
CA ILE A 147 1.74 19.65 0.99
C ILE A 147 1.36 20.91 1.76
N GLY A 148 0.20 20.90 2.44
CA GLY A 148 -0.08 21.87 3.50
C GLY A 148 -1.48 22.48 3.57
N ASN A 149 -2.35 22.30 2.56
CA ASN A 149 -3.71 22.87 2.58
C ASN A 149 -4.77 21.79 2.84
N LYS A 150 -5.14 21.60 4.10
CA LYS A 150 -6.14 20.60 4.58
C LYS A 150 -7.58 20.77 4.01
N ASN A 151 -7.84 21.79 3.19
CA ASN A 151 -9.19 22.16 2.73
C ASN A 151 -9.37 22.17 1.21
N LEU A 152 -8.38 21.74 0.43
CA LEU A 152 -8.52 21.67 -1.03
C LEU A 152 -8.35 20.21 -1.46
N HIS A 153 -9.42 19.61 -1.99
CA HIS A 153 -9.33 18.41 -2.82
C HIS A 153 -8.54 18.78 -4.07
N LEU A 154 -7.21 18.72 -3.98
CA LEU A 154 -6.31 18.94 -5.10
C LEU A 154 -6.02 17.57 -5.69
N GLU A 155 -6.70 17.24 -6.79
CA GLU A 155 -6.20 16.22 -7.70
C GLU A 155 -4.82 16.70 -8.17
N PHE A 156 -3.77 16.05 -7.69
CA PHE A 156 -2.42 16.29 -8.19
C PHE A 156 -1.99 15.12 -9.08
N SER A 157 -1.24 15.45 -10.12
CA SER A 157 -0.68 14.47 -11.05
C SER A 157 0.83 14.57 -11.04
N ILE A 158 1.51 13.44 -10.82
CA ILE A 158 2.95 13.34 -11.02
C ILE A 158 3.20 13.18 -12.53
N PRO A 159 4.11 13.97 -13.13
CA PRO A 159 4.42 13.83 -14.56
C PRO A 159 5.03 12.46 -14.86
N CYS A 160 4.57 11.81 -15.93
CA CYS A 160 5.21 10.59 -16.42
C CYS A 160 6.61 10.93 -16.96
N VAL A 161 7.64 10.33 -16.37
CA VAL A 161 9.04 10.65 -16.65
C VAL A 161 9.92 9.42 -16.43
N VAL A 162 11.04 9.36 -17.16
CA VAL A 162 12.14 8.42 -16.89
C VAL A 162 13.36 9.24 -16.51
N ILE A 163 13.90 8.99 -15.32
CA ILE A 163 15.08 9.67 -14.78
C ILE A 163 16.13 8.60 -14.51
N GLU A 164 17.32 8.80 -15.03
CA GLU A 164 18.54 8.11 -14.62
C GLU A 164 19.46 9.17 -14.02
N ASP A 165 19.85 9.00 -12.76
CA ASP A 165 20.60 10.02 -12.04
C ASP A 165 21.64 9.39 -11.12
N HIS A 166 22.68 10.17 -10.86
CA HIS A 166 23.90 9.79 -10.17
C HIS A 166 24.40 10.99 -9.36
N PRO A 167 23.91 11.15 -8.13
CA PRO A 167 24.42 12.15 -7.19
C PRO A 167 25.94 12.07 -6.98
#